data_AF-A0A6B2DEL8-F1
#
_entry.id   AF-A0A6B2DEL8-F1
#
_cell.length_a   1.000
_cell.length_b   1.000
_cell.length_c   1.000
_cell.angle_alpha   90.00
_cell.angle_beta   90.00
_cell.angle_gamma   90.00
#
_symmetry.space_group_name_H-M   'P 1'
#
loop_
_entity.id
_entity.type
_entity.pdbx_description
1 polymer ?
#
loop_
_entity_poly.entity_id
_entity_poly.type
_entity_poly.pdbx_seq_one_letter_code
_entity_poly.pdbx_strand_id
1 'polypeptide(L)'
;LSVDHRGVREITFAEADGSGRDAPSAAEAVRIAQDAVETFGLADRVDLVADKVRHQYHAGGTPEEIAEPRVRETHVVFTQLVDGHPVVTPGLGEVRVSIDGGGTVTTIVDATREVDRLTGSAPAAPPSAREPVRDPSTVDEALDGRLQRLLRRLSAGGRVPAEVREVPDSTAVGYALRGDDGTPCVRRTVEVDCGEGLAKRYVLEAPLR
;
A
#
# COMPACT_ATOMS: atom_id res chain seq x y z
N LEU A 1 -14.41 -10.63 13.54
CA LEU A 1 -14.54 -10.16 12.15
C LEU A 1 -15.07 -8.74 12.17
N SER A 2 -14.30 -7.79 11.65
CA SER A 2 -14.71 -6.42 11.33
C SER A 2 -14.61 -6.19 9.82
N VAL A 3 -15.44 -5.32 9.27
CA VAL A 3 -15.40 -4.90 7.86
C VAL A 3 -15.51 -3.39 7.81
N ASP A 4 -14.58 -2.72 7.13
CA ASP A 4 -14.58 -1.26 7.01
C ASP A 4 -15.42 -0.75 5.82
N HIS A 5 -15.55 0.58 5.71
CA HIS A 5 -16.28 1.23 4.61
C HIS A 5 -15.70 0.96 3.21
N ARG A 6 -14.49 0.42 3.12
CA ARG A 6 -13.81 0.04 1.88
C ARG A 6 -13.86 -1.47 1.66
N GLY A 7 -14.65 -2.21 2.44
CA GLY A 7 -14.79 -3.66 2.31
C GLY A 7 -13.56 -4.45 2.78
N VAL A 8 -12.59 -3.79 3.45
CA VAL A 8 -11.44 -4.46 4.05
C VAL A 8 -11.93 -5.29 5.23
N ARG A 9 -11.57 -6.56 5.25
CA ARG A 9 -11.97 -7.53 6.28
C ARG A 9 -10.84 -7.72 7.25
N GLU A 10 -11.14 -7.71 8.54
CA GLU A 10 -10.16 -8.00 9.59
C GLU A 10 -10.70 -9.09 10.53
N ILE A 11 -9.88 -10.11 10.74
CA ILE A 11 -10.19 -11.24 11.60
C ILE A 11 -9.08 -11.33 12.64
N THR A 12 -9.44 -11.05 13.89
CA THR A 12 -8.58 -11.28 15.05
C THR A 12 -8.92 -12.65 15.65
N PHE A 13 -7.92 -13.52 15.75
CA PHE A 13 -8.01 -14.87 16.31
C PHE A 13 -7.57 -14.90 17.77
N ALA A 14 -6.53 -14.14 18.11
CA ALA A 14 -5.93 -14.10 19.42
C ALA A 14 -5.25 -12.74 19.68
N GLU A 15 -5.00 -12.45 20.96
CA GLU A 15 -4.05 -11.40 21.33
C GLU A 15 -2.62 -11.94 21.22
N ALA A 16 -1.69 -11.11 20.75
CA ALA A 16 -0.27 -11.46 20.77
C ALA A 16 0.19 -11.75 22.20
N ASP A 17 0.93 -12.85 22.37
CA ASP A 17 1.46 -13.36 23.65
C ASP A 17 2.25 -12.34 24.48
N GLY A 18 2.74 -11.26 23.84
CA GLY A 18 3.43 -10.14 24.46
C GLY A 18 4.84 -10.48 24.96
N SER A 19 5.32 -11.70 24.74
CA SER A 19 6.62 -12.16 25.24
C SER A 19 7.77 -11.56 24.43
N GLY A 20 7.57 -11.50 23.10
CA GLY A 20 8.45 -10.94 22.09
C GLY A 20 9.89 -11.47 22.07
N ARG A 21 10.13 -12.63 22.70
CA ARG A 21 11.48 -13.22 22.84
C ARG A 21 11.88 -14.12 21.67
N ASP A 22 10.91 -14.73 20.99
CA ASP A 22 11.17 -15.83 20.04
C ASP A 22 10.52 -15.59 18.66
N ALA A 23 10.46 -14.33 18.19
CA ALA A 23 9.83 -14.03 16.91
C ALA A 23 10.35 -14.92 15.78
N PRO A 24 9.46 -15.50 14.95
CA PRO A 24 9.86 -16.41 13.89
C PRO A 24 10.80 -15.74 12.91
N SER A 25 11.71 -16.52 12.33
CA SER A 25 12.53 -16.04 11.23
C SER A 25 11.66 -15.57 10.07
N ALA A 26 12.16 -14.66 9.21
CA ALA A 26 11.38 -14.18 8.07
C ALA A 26 10.87 -15.32 7.16
N ALA A 27 11.69 -16.34 6.93
CA ALA A 27 11.31 -17.52 6.13
C ALA A 27 10.22 -18.35 6.81
N GLU A 28 10.32 -18.52 8.12
CA GLU A 28 9.30 -19.22 8.91
C GLU A 28 7.99 -18.46 8.98
N ALA A 29 8.05 -17.14 9.19
CA ALA A 29 6.88 -16.27 9.18
C ALA A 29 6.16 -16.33 7.82
N VAL A 30 6.91 -16.29 6.71
CA VAL A 30 6.33 -16.43 5.37
C VAL A 30 5.65 -17.78 5.20
N ARG A 31 6.26 -18.88 5.64
CA ARG A 31 5.65 -20.21 5.59
C ARG A 31 4.35 -20.28 6.40
N ILE A 32 4.37 -19.83 7.65
CA ILE A 32 3.16 -19.76 8.51
C ILE A 32 2.06 -18.93 7.83
N ALA A 33 2.44 -17.80 7.24
CA ALA A 33 1.50 -16.92 6.56
C ALA A 33 0.94 -17.53 5.27
N GLN A 34 1.76 -18.26 4.49
CA GLN A 34 1.31 -19.02 3.31
C GLN A 34 0.31 -20.11 3.70
N ASP A 35 0.64 -20.90 4.73
CA ASP A 35 -0.25 -21.93 5.27
C ASP A 35 -1.61 -21.31 5.69
N ALA A 36 -1.60 -20.12 6.29
CA ALA A 36 -2.81 -19.39 6.64
C ALA A 36 -3.61 -18.90 5.41
N VAL A 37 -2.93 -18.33 4.40
CA VAL A 37 -3.57 -17.91 3.14
C VAL A 37 -4.30 -19.08 2.48
N GLU A 38 -3.66 -20.25 2.43
CA GLU A 38 -4.24 -21.47 1.88
C GLU A 38 -5.40 -21.99 2.73
N THR A 39 -5.20 -22.09 4.05
CA THR A 39 -6.21 -22.62 4.98
C THR A 39 -7.51 -21.81 4.97
N PHE A 40 -7.40 -20.48 4.84
CA PHE A 40 -8.55 -19.59 4.83
C PHE A 40 -9.07 -19.25 3.43
N GLY A 41 -8.50 -19.83 2.36
CA GLY A 41 -8.94 -19.59 0.98
C GLY A 41 -8.78 -18.14 0.53
N LEU A 42 -7.78 -17.41 1.05
CA LEU A 42 -7.60 -15.97 0.78
C LEU A 42 -7.11 -15.71 -0.66
N ALA A 43 -6.57 -16.73 -1.31
CA ALA A 43 -6.14 -16.70 -2.72
C ALA A 43 -7.15 -17.37 -3.67
N ASP A 44 -8.34 -17.77 -3.21
CA ASP A 44 -9.29 -18.54 -4.04
C ASP A 44 -9.80 -17.76 -5.26
N ARG A 45 -9.77 -16.43 -5.20
CA ARG A 45 -10.36 -15.53 -6.20
C ARG A 45 -9.41 -14.47 -6.73
N VAL A 46 -8.20 -14.42 -6.19
CA VAL A 46 -7.17 -13.44 -6.55
C VAL A 46 -5.79 -14.08 -6.49
N ASP A 47 -4.91 -13.65 -7.37
CA ASP A 47 -3.51 -14.05 -7.31
C ASP A 47 -2.79 -13.23 -6.23
N LEU A 48 -1.99 -13.90 -5.39
CA LEU A 48 -1.22 -13.27 -4.31
C LEU A 48 0.27 -13.60 -4.43
N VAL A 49 1.13 -12.61 -4.16
CA VAL A 49 2.58 -12.81 -4.04
C VAL A 49 3.08 -12.27 -2.71
N ALA A 50 3.95 -13.02 -2.02
CA ALA A 50 4.61 -12.51 -0.81
C ALA A 50 5.49 -11.30 -1.17
N ASP A 51 5.26 -10.18 -0.51
CA ASP A 51 5.90 -8.89 -0.83
C ASP A 51 6.85 -8.47 0.29
N LYS A 52 6.36 -8.40 1.53
CA LYS A 52 7.11 -7.80 2.65
C LYS A 52 6.93 -8.58 3.95
N VAL A 53 8.00 -8.59 4.75
CA VAL A 53 7.96 -8.98 6.15
C VAL A 53 8.29 -7.75 6.99
N ARG A 54 7.44 -7.43 7.98
CA ARG A 54 7.62 -6.29 8.89
C ARG A 54 7.53 -6.75 10.32
N HIS A 55 8.41 -6.24 11.18
CA HIS A 55 8.34 -6.49 12.61
C HIS A 55 7.72 -5.28 13.31
N GLN A 56 6.73 -5.54 14.16
CA GLN A 56 6.20 -4.57 15.10
C GLN A 56 6.98 -4.69 16.40
N TYR A 57 7.77 -3.66 16.71
CA TYR A 57 8.51 -3.59 17.96
C TYR A 57 7.70 -2.90 19.05
N HIS A 58 7.89 -3.36 20.27
CA HIS A 58 7.38 -2.72 21.47
C HIS A 58 8.53 -2.55 22.47
N ALA A 59 8.62 -1.38 23.08
CA ALA A 59 9.56 -1.08 24.15
C ALA A 59 8.79 -0.32 25.25
N GLY A 60 9.08 -0.62 26.51
CA GLY A 60 8.61 0.13 27.66
C GLY A 60 9.76 0.95 28.24
N GLY A 61 9.45 2.03 28.95
CA GLY A 61 10.47 2.78 29.67
C GLY A 61 9.87 3.68 30.74
N THR A 62 10.67 3.96 31.75
CA THR A 62 10.50 5.08 32.69
C THR A 62 11.51 6.19 32.34
N PRO A 63 11.45 7.36 32.96
CA PRO A 63 12.47 8.40 32.76
C PRO A 63 13.89 7.94 33.08
N GLU A 64 14.06 6.98 34.01
CA GLU A 64 15.38 6.48 34.42
C GLU A 64 15.83 5.24 33.64
N GLU A 65 14.92 4.48 33.03
CA GLU A 65 15.24 3.21 32.38
C GLU A 65 14.43 2.99 31.10
N ILE A 66 15.11 2.72 29.99
CA ILE A 66 14.48 2.35 28.72
C ILE A 66 14.76 0.87 28.49
N ALA A 67 13.72 0.05 28.41
CA ALA A 67 13.86 -1.36 28.10
C ALA A 67 14.21 -1.54 26.61
N GLU A 68 14.98 -2.59 26.32
CA GLU A 68 15.31 -2.96 24.95
C GLU A 68 14.04 -3.27 24.13
N PRO A 69 13.91 -2.76 22.89
CA PRO A 69 12.80 -3.08 22.01
C PRO A 69 12.72 -4.58 21.71
N ARG A 70 11.51 -5.12 21.71
CA ARG A 70 11.23 -6.53 21.40
C ARG A 70 10.18 -6.63 20.30
N VAL A 71 10.28 -7.65 19.46
CA VAL A 71 9.29 -7.90 18.41
C VAL A 71 8.03 -8.46 19.05
N ARG A 72 6.93 -7.71 19.03
CA ARG A 72 5.62 -8.19 19.52
C ARG A 72 4.91 -9.03 18.47
N GLU A 73 4.95 -8.59 17.22
CA GLU A 73 4.34 -9.28 16.09
C GLU A 73 5.22 -9.17 14.85
N THR A 74 5.16 -10.20 14.00
CA THR A 74 5.69 -10.19 12.64
C THR A 74 4.52 -10.18 11.67
N HIS A 75 4.48 -9.19 10.79
CA HIS A 75 3.49 -9.08 9.73
C HIS A 75 4.09 -9.52 8.40
N VAL A 76 3.46 -10.51 7.77
CA VAL A 76 3.73 -10.90 6.39
C VAL A 76 2.66 -10.27 5.51
N VAL A 77 3.07 -9.54 4.48
CA VAL A 77 2.20 -8.86 3.53
C VAL A 77 2.30 -9.55 2.18
N PHE A 78 1.15 -9.96 1.65
CA PHE A 78 0.98 -10.42 0.28
C PHE A 78 0.35 -9.30 -0.55
N THR A 79 0.85 -9.11 -1.75
CA THR A 79 0.30 -8.17 -2.73
C THR A 79 -0.53 -8.93 -3.75
N GLN A 80 -1.72 -8.43 -4.01
CA GLN A 80 -2.58 -8.92 -5.08
C GLN A 80 -1.96 -8.64 -6.45
N LEU A 81 -2.04 -9.63 -7.33
CA LEU A 81 -1.73 -9.47 -8.75
C LEU A 81 -3.03 -9.39 -9.57
N VAL A 82 -2.97 -8.60 -10.64
CA VAL A 82 -3.98 -8.52 -11.69
C VAL A 82 -3.22 -8.68 -13.01
N ASP A 83 -3.56 -9.71 -13.79
CA ASP A 83 -2.80 -10.13 -14.97
C ASP A 83 -1.28 -10.24 -14.70
N GLY A 84 -0.91 -10.80 -13.55
CA GLY A 84 0.50 -10.95 -13.12
C GLY A 84 1.21 -9.65 -12.69
N HIS A 85 0.52 -8.51 -12.66
CA HIS A 85 1.08 -7.23 -12.24
C HIS A 85 0.54 -6.80 -10.87
N PRO A 86 1.36 -6.21 -9.99
CA PRO A 86 0.95 -5.88 -8.63
C PRO A 86 -0.14 -4.81 -8.60
N VAL A 87 -1.07 -4.92 -7.66
CA VAL A 87 -1.96 -3.83 -7.29
C VAL A 87 -1.14 -2.76 -6.56
N VAL A 88 -1.22 -1.53 -7.04
CA VAL A 88 -0.48 -0.38 -6.49
C VAL A 88 -1.40 0.62 -5.78
N THR A 89 -2.60 0.20 -5.37
CA THR A 89 -3.53 1.12 -4.68
C THR A 89 -3.23 1.15 -3.19
N PRO A 90 -3.03 2.32 -2.55
CA PRO A 90 -2.78 2.36 -1.11
C PRO A 90 -3.94 1.77 -0.30
N GLY A 91 -3.65 0.74 0.50
CA GLY A 91 -4.62 0.10 1.40
C GLY A 91 -5.67 -0.76 0.70
N LEU A 92 -5.41 -1.18 -0.56
CA LEU A 92 -6.20 -2.17 -1.28
C LEU A 92 -5.26 -3.13 -2.02
N GLY A 93 -5.73 -4.34 -2.30
CA GLY A 93 -4.94 -5.37 -2.96
C GLY A 93 -3.82 -5.93 -2.08
N GLU A 94 -4.04 -6.00 -0.78
CA GLU A 94 -3.09 -6.60 0.16
C GLU A 94 -3.78 -7.58 1.11
N VAL A 95 -3.08 -8.67 1.44
CA VAL A 95 -3.40 -9.53 2.58
C VAL A 95 -2.27 -9.40 3.59
N ARG A 96 -2.59 -9.09 4.84
CA ARG A 96 -1.62 -9.02 5.93
C ARG A 96 -1.93 -10.10 6.95
N VAL A 97 -0.97 -10.98 7.19
CA VAL A 97 -1.01 -11.98 8.26
C VAL A 97 -0.10 -11.53 9.40
N SER A 98 -0.63 -11.43 10.60
CA SER A 98 0.10 -11.06 11.83
C SER A 98 0.37 -12.31 12.65
N ILE A 99 1.62 -12.48 13.07
CA ILE A 99 2.13 -13.68 13.73
C ILE A 99 2.84 -13.24 15.01
N ASP A 100 2.52 -13.84 16.15
CA ASP A 100 3.18 -13.52 17.42
C ASP A 100 4.55 -14.20 17.58
N GLY A 101 5.17 -14.02 18.75
CA GLY A 101 6.45 -14.64 19.09
C GLY A 101 6.43 -16.17 19.12
N GLY A 102 5.27 -16.80 19.32
CA GLY A 102 5.12 -18.25 19.32
C GLY A 102 4.86 -18.87 17.95
N GLY A 103 4.79 -18.05 16.89
CA GLY A 103 4.39 -18.51 15.56
C GLY A 103 2.87 -18.64 15.38
N THR A 104 2.07 -18.12 16.31
CA THR A 104 0.61 -18.16 16.24
C THR A 104 0.10 -17.01 15.37
N VAL A 105 -0.80 -17.31 14.44
CA VAL A 105 -1.51 -16.27 13.67
C VAL A 105 -2.50 -15.55 14.59
N THR A 106 -2.28 -14.27 14.81
CA THR A 106 -3.10 -13.43 15.71
C THR A 106 -4.18 -12.68 14.94
N THR A 107 -3.85 -12.15 13.77
CA THR A 107 -4.75 -11.29 12.98
C THR A 107 -4.51 -11.47 11.48
N ILE A 108 -5.59 -11.56 10.71
CA ILE A 108 -5.57 -11.47 9.24
C ILE A 108 -6.35 -10.23 8.82
N VAL A 109 -5.75 -9.42 7.95
CA VAL A 109 -6.41 -8.34 7.23
C VAL A 109 -6.42 -8.68 5.75
N ASP A 110 -7.60 -8.66 5.15
CA ASP A 110 -7.82 -8.91 3.72
C ASP A 110 -8.43 -7.65 3.09
N ALA A 111 -7.62 -6.97 2.28
CA ALA A 111 -8.00 -5.80 1.49
C ALA A 111 -8.05 -6.11 -0.01
N THR A 112 -8.11 -7.40 -0.38
CA THR A 112 -8.17 -7.83 -1.78
C THR A 112 -9.51 -7.46 -2.42
N ARG A 113 -9.51 -7.38 -3.75
CA ARG A 113 -10.70 -7.09 -4.55
C ARG A 113 -10.71 -7.94 -5.80
N GLU A 114 -11.82 -8.62 -6.04
CA GLU A 114 -12.08 -9.21 -7.35
C GLU A 114 -12.18 -8.08 -8.39
N VAL A 115 -11.50 -8.25 -9.51
CA VAL A 115 -11.50 -7.28 -10.61
C VAL A 115 -12.40 -7.82 -11.70
N ASP A 116 -13.59 -7.23 -11.84
CA ASP A 116 -14.57 -7.63 -12.84
C ASP A 116 -14.25 -7.04 -14.21
N ARG A 117 -13.60 -5.87 -14.24
CA ARG A 117 -13.32 -5.14 -15.47
C ARG A 117 -11.91 -4.56 -15.47
N LEU A 118 -11.20 -4.89 -16.53
CA LEU A 118 -9.92 -4.28 -16.85
C LEU A 118 -10.16 -3.16 -17.85
N THR A 119 -9.88 -1.93 -17.41
CA THR A 119 -10.03 -0.75 -18.27
C THR A 119 -8.71 -0.48 -18.96
N GLY A 120 -8.59 -0.82 -20.24
CA GLY A 120 -7.45 -0.43 -21.08
C GLY A 120 -7.44 1.07 -21.45
N SER A 121 -8.47 1.81 -21.05
CA SER A 121 -8.55 3.26 -21.19
C SER A 121 -9.70 3.79 -20.33
N ALA A 122 -9.44 4.83 -19.54
CA ALA A 122 -10.53 5.59 -18.93
C ALA A 122 -11.55 6.02 -20.01
N PRO A 123 -12.85 6.08 -19.72
CA PRO A 123 -13.80 6.71 -20.64
C PRO A 123 -13.28 8.11 -20.95
N ALA A 124 -13.02 8.39 -22.23
CA ALA A 124 -12.60 9.69 -22.67
C ALA A 124 -13.58 10.72 -22.10
N ALA A 125 -13.08 11.65 -21.29
CA ALA A 125 -13.85 12.84 -20.96
C ALA A 125 -14.37 13.43 -22.28
N PRO A 126 -15.64 13.90 -22.34
CA PRO A 126 -16.19 14.45 -23.57
C PRO A 126 -15.20 15.48 -24.13
N PRO A 127 -14.91 15.48 -25.44
CA PRO A 127 -13.80 16.23 -26.00
C PRO A 127 -14.04 17.72 -25.78
N SER A 128 -13.42 18.28 -24.74
CA SER A 128 -13.15 19.71 -24.71
C SER A 128 -12.15 19.96 -25.83
N ALA A 129 -12.40 20.95 -26.69
CA ALA A 129 -11.55 21.37 -27.80
C ALA A 129 -10.17 21.88 -27.34
N ARG A 130 -9.36 20.99 -26.77
CA ARG A 130 -7.98 21.19 -26.40
C ARG A 130 -7.16 20.15 -27.15
N GLU A 131 -6.02 20.63 -27.64
CA GLU A 131 -5.03 19.94 -28.46
C GLU A 131 -4.82 18.47 -28.05
N PRO A 132 -4.47 17.59 -29.00
CA PRO A 132 -4.20 16.19 -28.69
C PRO A 132 -3.16 16.12 -27.58
N VAL A 133 -3.57 15.61 -26.41
CA VAL A 133 -2.67 15.37 -25.29
C VAL A 133 -1.67 14.33 -25.78
N ARG A 134 -0.43 14.77 -26.03
CA ARG A 134 0.67 13.88 -26.40
C ARG A 134 0.76 12.78 -25.35
N ASP A 135 0.74 11.52 -25.78
CA ASP A 135 0.94 10.42 -24.85
C ASP A 135 2.36 10.54 -24.25
N PRO A 136 2.49 10.41 -22.92
CA PRO A 136 3.77 10.52 -22.26
C PRO A 136 4.70 9.41 -22.77
N SER A 137 5.89 9.79 -23.18
CA SER A 137 6.90 8.86 -23.70
C SER A 137 7.70 8.18 -22.58
N THR A 138 7.60 8.68 -21.34
CA THR A 138 8.25 8.12 -20.15
C THR A 138 7.35 8.15 -18.91
N VAL A 139 7.70 7.34 -17.90
CA VAL A 139 7.07 7.35 -16.57
C VAL A 139 7.13 8.74 -15.92
N ASP A 140 8.26 9.42 -16.04
CA ASP A 140 8.46 10.75 -15.46
C ASP A 140 7.54 11.77 -16.13
N GLU A 141 7.41 11.74 -17.46
CA GLU A 141 6.48 12.63 -18.18
C GLU A 141 5.02 12.40 -17.76
N ALA A 142 4.63 11.14 -17.52
CA ALA A 142 3.27 10.81 -17.05
C ALA A 142 2.98 11.40 -15.66
N LEU A 143 3.98 11.39 -14.77
CA LEU A 143 3.86 11.86 -13.39
C LEU A 143 4.03 13.39 -13.28
N ASP A 144 4.81 14.03 -14.14
CA ASP A 144 5.02 15.48 -14.16
C ASP A 144 3.70 16.24 -14.29
N GLY A 145 2.82 15.79 -15.19
CA GLY A 145 1.48 16.38 -15.34
C GLY A 145 0.61 16.25 -14.08
N ARG A 146 0.84 15.22 -13.24
CA ARG A 146 0.15 15.06 -11.95
C ARG A 146 0.79 15.93 -10.87
N LEU A 147 2.11 16.03 -10.83
CA LEU A 147 2.85 16.90 -9.93
C LEU A 147 2.49 18.37 -10.15
N GLN A 148 2.51 18.85 -11.40
CA GLN A 148 2.12 20.22 -11.72
C GLN A 148 0.68 20.54 -11.29
N ARG A 149 -0.25 19.60 -11.46
CA ARG A 149 -1.64 19.76 -10.98
C ARG A 149 -1.72 19.81 -9.46
N LEU A 150 -0.91 19.01 -8.75
CA LEU A 150 -0.80 19.08 -7.29
C LEU A 150 -0.31 20.46 -6.86
N LEU A 151 0.81 20.94 -7.41
CA LEU A 151 1.39 22.23 -7.07
C LEU A 151 0.41 23.39 -7.31
N ARG A 152 -0.27 23.42 -8.47
CA ARG A 152 -1.29 24.45 -8.75
C ARG A 152 -2.43 24.46 -7.72
N ARG A 153 -2.90 23.28 -7.29
CA ARG A 153 -3.95 23.17 -6.26
C ARG A 153 -3.45 23.68 -4.90
N LEU A 154 -2.21 23.36 -4.53
CA LEU A 154 -1.62 23.85 -3.28
C LEU A 154 -1.46 25.38 -3.30
N SER A 155 -0.92 25.92 -4.40
CA SER A 155 -0.78 27.38 -4.59
C SER A 155 -2.12 28.10 -4.55
N ALA A 156 -3.16 27.56 -5.19
CA ALA A 156 -4.51 28.12 -5.14
C ALA A 156 -5.11 28.11 -3.71
N GLY A 157 -4.70 27.16 -2.87
CA GLY A 157 -5.05 27.10 -1.44
C GLY A 157 -4.20 27.99 -0.54
N GLY A 158 -3.38 28.89 -1.09
CA GLY A 158 -2.52 29.81 -0.34
C GLY A 158 -1.24 29.16 0.22
N ARG A 159 -0.93 27.92 -0.16
CA ARG A 159 0.30 27.22 0.24
C ARG A 159 1.21 27.12 -0.97
N VAL A 160 2.30 27.88 -0.98
CA VAL A 160 3.36 27.71 -1.99
C VAL A 160 4.39 26.75 -1.40
N PRO A 161 4.53 25.52 -1.93
CA PRO A 161 5.53 24.60 -1.43
C PRO A 161 6.94 25.15 -1.60
N ALA A 162 7.77 25.06 -0.56
CA ALA A 162 9.17 25.48 -0.63
C ALA A 162 10.02 24.46 -1.40
N GLU A 163 9.71 23.17 -1.22
CA GLU A 163 10.45 22.07 -1.83
C GLU A 163 9.53 20.86 -2.08
N VAL A 164 9.83 20.11 -3.14
CA VAL A 164 9.25 18.79 -3.40
C VAL A 164 10.37 17.79 -3.61
N ARG A 165 10.31 16.67 -2.90
CA ARG A 165 11.27 15.57 -3.01
C ARG A 165 10.54 14.29 -3.36
N GLU A 166 11.14 13.47 -4.21
CA GLU A 166 10.66 12.11 -4.43
C GLU A 166 11.04 11.24 -3.24
N VAL A 167 10.12 10.39 -2.79
CA VAL A 167 10.44 9.38 -1.79
C VAL A 167 11.19 8.25 -2.51
N PRO A 168 12.42 7.89 -2.06
CA PRO A 168 13.18 6.79 -2.66
C PRO A 168 12.36 5.49 -2.73
N ASP A 169 12.56 4.72 -3.79
CA ASP A 169 11.94 3.42 -4.02
C ASP A 169 10.41 3.40 -3.97
N SER A 170 9.76 4.57 -4.15
CA SER A 170 8.31 4.70 -4.10
C SER A 170 7.60 4.61 -5.45
N THR A 171 8.38 4.55 -6.54
CA THR A 171 7.84 4.40 -7.89
C THR A 171 7.41 2.95 -8.11
N ALA A 172 6.15 2.75 -8.49
CA ALA A 172 5.58 1.44 -8.76
C ALA A 172 4.71 1.46 -10.02
N VAL A 173 4.78 0.40 -10.81
CA VAL A 173 3.95 0.19 -12.01
C VAL A 173 3.07 -1.02 -11.76
N GLY A 174 1.78 -0.90 -12.06
CA GLY A 174 0.81 -1.98 -11.83
C GLY A 174 -0.62 -1.50 -11.99
N TYR A 175 -1.55 -2.14 -11.30
CA TYR A 175 -2.98 -1.81 -11.39
C TYR A 175 -3.46 -0.93 -10.24
N ALA A 176 -4.14 0.17 -10.57
CA ALA A 176 -4.95 0.93 -9.64
C ALA A 176 -6.38 0.36 -9.61
N LEU A 177 -6.90 0.13 -8.41
CA LEU A 177 -8.25 -0.37 -8.17
C LEU A 177 -9.18 0.80 -7.83
N ARG A 178 -10.34 0.84 -8.48
CA ARG A 178 -11.41 1.82 -8.25
C ARG A 178 -12.74 1.07 -8.24
N GLY A 179 -13.24 0.76 -7.04
CA GLY A 179 -14.35 -0.19 -6.93
C GLY A 179 -13.86 -1.57 -7.39
N ASP A 180 -14.55 -2.14 -8.37
CA ASP A 180 -14.23 -3.45 -8.95
C ASP A 180 -13.54 -3.31 -10.34
N ASP A 181 -13.15 -2.08 -10.70
CA ASP A 181 -12.40 -1.77 -11.93
C ASP A 181 -10.88 -1.72 -11.65
N GLY A 182 -10.09 -2.36 -12.51
CA GLY A 182 -8.64 -2.26 -12.56
C GLY A 182 -8.17 -1.39 -13.73
N THR A 183 -7.29 -0.41 -13.47
CA THR A 183 -6.67 0.44 -14.51
C THR A 183 -5.14 0.38 -14.42
N PRO A 184 -4.41 0.11 -15.51
CA PRO A 184 -2.95 0.15 -15.49
C PRO A 184 -2.46 1.57 -15.20
N CYS A 185 -1.52 1.70 -14.28
CA CYS A 185 -1.00 2.99 -13.85
C CYS A 185 0.45 2.92 -13.38
N VAL A 186 1.06 4.09 -13.34
CA VAL A 186 2.29 4.34 -12.61
C VAL A 186 2.00 5.24 -11.43
N ARG A 187 2.63 4.91 -10.30
CA ARG A 187 2.47 5.61 -9.03
C ARG A 187 3.83 6.02 -8.49
N ARG A 188 3.92 7.19 -7.85
CA ARG A 188 5.10 7.67 -7.12
C ARG A 188 4.67 8.43 -5.88
N THR A 189 5.44 8.31 -4.79
CA THR A 189 5.21 9.15 -3.61
C THR A 189 6.17 10.33 -3.63
N VAL A 190 5.64 11.52 -3.40
CA VAL A 190 6.42 12.75 -3.24
C VAL A 190 6.15 13.35 -1.87
N GLU A 191 7.18 13.93 -1.29
CA GLU A 191 7.11 14.69 -0.05
C GLU A 191 7.17 16.17 -0.38
N VAL A 192 6.21 16.93 0.14
CA VAL A 192 6.04 18.36 -0.15
C VAL A 192 6.19 19.12 1.16
N ASP A 193 7.17 20.01 1.20
CA ASP A 193 7.40 20.89 2.34
C ASP A 193 6.27 21.92 2.42
N CYS A 194 5.60 21.95 3.57
CA CYS A 194 4.50 22.86 3.87
C CYS A 194 4.93 24.04 4.76
N GLY A 195 6.22 24.17 5.08
CA GLY A 195 6.77 25.15 6.02
C GLY A 195 6.77 24.64 7.47
N GLU A 196 7.44 25.39 8.34
CA GLU A 196 7.47 25.14 9.81
C GLU A 196 8.00 23.74 10.21
N GLY A 197 8.84 23.13 9.36
CA GLY A 197 9.35 21.78 9.58
C GLY A 197 8.32 20.67 9.33
N LEU A 198 7.17 21.01 8.74
CA LEU A 198 6.13 20.05 8.39
C LEU A 198 6.20 19.68 6.91
N ALA A 199 6.44 18.41 6.64
CA ALA A 199 6.38 17.84 5.31
C ALA A 199 5.16 16.93 5.16
N LYS A 200 4.49 16.98 4.02
CA LYS A 200 3.34 16.12 3.72
C LYS A 200 3.62 15.24 2.51
N ARG A 201 3.35 13.95 2.66
CA ARG A 201 3.45 12.97 1.57
C ARG A 201 2.18 12.95 0.73
N TYR A 202 2.38 12.95 -0.59
CA TYR A 202 1.34 12.85 -1.60
C TYR A 202 1.66 11.67 -2.52
N VAL A 203 0.63 10.91 -2.86
CA VAL A 203 0.71 9.85 -3.86
C VAL A 203 0.29 10.44 -5.21
N LEU A 204 1.22 10.41 -6.17
CA LEU A 204 0.97 10.73 -7.57
C LEU A 204 0.61 9.44 -8.30
N GLU A 205 -0.44 9.50 -9.12
CA GLU A 205 -0.93 8.36 -9.90
C GLU A 205 -1.27 8.84 -11.31
N ALA A 206 -0.68 8.19 -12.32
CA ALA A 206 -0.92 8.46 -13.73
C ALA A 206 -1.29 7.16 -14.45
N PRO A 207 -2.37 7.13 -15.24
CA PRO A 207 -2.71 5.95 -16.03
C PRO A 207 -1.64 5.71 -17.09
N LEU A 208 -1.35 4.44 -17.37
CA LEU A 208 -0.53 4.02 -18.50
C LEU A 208 -1.48 3.71 -19.66
N ARG A 209 -1.20 4.25 -20.85
CA ARG A 209 -1.95 4.03 -22.08
C ARG A 209 -1.10 3.24 -23.07
#